data_AF-X0RSW5-F1
#
_entry.id   AF-X0RSW5-F1
#
_cell.length_a   1.000
_cell.length_b   1.000
_cell.length_c   1.000
_cell.angle_alpha   90.00
_cell.angle_beta   90.00
_cell.angle_gamma   90.00
#
_symmetry.space_group_name_H-M   'P 1'
#
loop_
_entity.id
_entity.type
_entity.pdbx_description
1 polymer ?
#
loop_
_entity_poly.entity_id
_entity_poly.type
_entity_poly.pdbx_seq_one_letter_code
_entity_poly.pdbx_strand_id
1 'polypeptide(L)'
;YLGISPSVISDYESGRRKSPGTATIRRFVMALLALDERNGGTAVSAFVRLMDVNLVDLNVVLAMNDFAVATKAREFCTRLKCEVLAGEDLLDRNLYGYTLVDIERAVKELSSEAFMKLFGATTERCLVFTNVSTGRAPMIAIKTQEFRPSLVVLHGVKEVDSLVIELSEQMRIPLAVSKITSVDTLVKELRNITPD
;
A
#
# COMPACT_ATOMS: atom_id res chain seq x y z
N TYR A 1 3.41 22.99 -27.93
CA TYR A 1 3.21 21.61 -27.45
C TYR A 1 1.95 21.38 -26.60
N LEU A 2 1.37 22.37 -25.91
CA LEU A 2 0.24 22.11 -24.99
C LEU A 2 -1.18 22.46 -25.45
N GLY A 3 -1.40 23.12 -26.60
CA GLY A 3 -2.69 23.14 -27.31
C GLY A 3 -3.97 23.24 -26.45
N ILE A 4 -4.01 24.12 -25.44
CA ILE A 4 -5.15 24.27 -24.53
C ILE A 4 -5.91 25.55 -24.87
N SER A 5 -7.24 25.40 -25.05
CA SER A 5 -8.18 26.50 -25.31
C SER A 5 -8.77 27.02 -23.99
N PRO A 6 -9.21 28.30 -23.93
CA PRO A 6 -9.82 28.96 -22.76
C PRO A 6 -11.03 28.24 -22.13
N SER A 7 -11.59 27.22 -22.79
CA SER A 7 -12.81 26.51 -22.38
C SER A 7 -12.71 25.74 -21.05
N VAL A 8 -11.51 25.45 -20.56
CA VAL A 8 -11.32 24.60 -19.36
C VAL A 8 -11.66 25.33 -18.05
N ILE A 9 -11.44 26.64 -17.98
CA ILE A 9 -11.78 27.46 -16.79
C ILE A 9 -13.30 27.61 -16.69
N SER A 10 -13.97 27.84 -17.82
CA SER A 10 -15.43 27.95 -17.89
C SER A 10 -16.14 26.62 -17.53
N ASP A 11 -15.55 25.47 -17.87
CA ASP A 11 -16.06 24.16 -17.44
C ASP A 11 -15.95 23.94 -15.92
N TYR A 12 -14.95 24.54 -15.25
CA TYR A 12 -14.79 24.51 -13.78
C TYR A 12 -15.87 25.34 -13.07
N GLU A 13 -16.13 26.55 -13.57
CA GLU A 13 -17.12 27.46 -12.98
C GLU A 13 -18.58 27.03 -13.23
N SER A 14 -18.85 26.37 -14.35
CA SER A 14 -20.21 25.93 -14.72
C SER A 14 -20.63 24.58 -14.15
N GLY A 15 -19.72 23.83 -13.49
CA GLY A 15 -20.02 22.52 -12.92
C GLY A 15 -20.45 21.45 -13.94
N ARG A 16 -20.22 21.71 -15.24
CA ARG A 16 -20.77 20.91 -16.35
C ARG A 16 -20.18 19.49 -16.44
N ARG A 17 -19.02 19.26 -15.81
CA ARG A 17 -18.36 17.94 -15.72
C ARG A 17 -17.80 17.75 -14.31
N LYS A 18 -17.85 16.53 -13.78
CA LYS A 18 -17.37 16.18 -12.42
C LYS A 18 -15.89 16.53 -12.18
N SER A 19 -15.06 16.57 -13.23
CA SER A 19 -13.62 16.87 -13.11
C SER A 19 -13.04 17.43 -14.43
N PRO A 20 -13.32 18.68 -14.80
CA PRO A 20 -12.76 19.29 -16.00
C PRO A 20 -11.23 19.38 -15.90
N GLY A 21 -10.52 19.13 -16.99
CA GLY A 21 -9.07 19.38 -17.07
C GLY A 21 -8.15 18.42 -16.29
N THR A 22 -8.65 17.48 -15.48
CA THR A 22 -7.81 16.53 -14.73
C THR A 22 -6.97 15.62 -15.63
N ALA A 23 -7.51 15.21 -16.78
CA ALA A 23 -6.76 14.47 -17.79
C ALA A 23 -5.60 15.31 -18.37
N THR A 24 -5.80 16.62 -18.55
CA THR A 24 -4.77 17.54 -19.02
C THR A 24 -3.70 17.76 -17.96
N ILE A 25 -4.08 17.95 -16.70
CA ILE A 25 -3.15 18.07 -15.56
C ILE A 25 -2.33 16.78 -15.43
N ARG A 26 -2.98 15.60 -15.48
CA ARG A 26 -2.29 14.31 -15.44
C ARG A 26 -1.26 14.21 -16.58
N ARG A 27 -1.63 14.56 -17.81
CA ARG A 27 -0.69 14.56 -18.95
C ARG A 27 0.47 15.53 -18.75
N PHE A 28 0.21 16.71 -18.20
CA PHE A 28 1.23 17.71 -17.90
C PHE A 28 2.22 17.23 -16.84
N VAL A 29 1.71 16.72 -15.71
CA VAL A 29 2.54 16.16 -14.62
C VAL A 29 3.37 14.98 -15.11
N MET A 30 2.76 14.04 -15.85
CA MET A 30 3.50 12.89 -16.40
C MET A 30 4.60 13.32 -17.38
N ALA A 31 4.38 14.37 -18.17
CA ALA A 31 5.40 14.91 -19.05
C ALA A 31 6.57 15.55 -18.27
N LEU A 32 6.29 16.24 -17.15
CA LEU A 32 7.34 16.79 -16.27
C LEU A 32 8.16 15.67 -15.62
N LEU A 33 7.52 14.61 -15.14
CA LEU A 33 8.21 13.46 -14.55
C LEU A 33 9.12 12.76 -15.57
N ALA A 34 8.60 12.50 -16.77
CA ALA A 34 9.39 11.89 -17.84
C ALA A 34 10.56 12.77 -18.30
N LEU A 35 10.42 14.10 -18.23
CA LEU A 35 11.50 15.04 -18.54
C LEU A 35 12.57 15.06 -17.45
N ASP A 36 12.18 15.07 -16.17
CA ASP A 36 13.10 14.99 -15.05
C ASP A 36 13.90 13.69 -15.10
N GLU A 37 13.25 12.55 -15.34
CA GLU A 37 13.90 11.24 -15.48
C GLU A 37 14.96 11.23 -16.58
N ARG A 38 14.65 11.78 -17.76
CA ARG A 38 15.62 11.92 -18.87
C ARG A 38 16.81 12.82 -18.51
N ASN A 39 16.61 13.76 -17.60
CA ASN A 39 17.62 14.72 -17.15
C ASN A 39 18.32 14.28 -15.85
N GLY A 40 18.28 12.98 -15.52
CA GLY A 40 18.96 12.41 -14.37
C GLY A 40 18.15 12.38 -13.08
N GLY A 41 16.86 12.73 -13.13
CA GLY A 41 15.89 12.47 -12.05
C GLY A 41 16.13 13.28 -10.77
N THR A 42 16.67 14.49 -10.87
CA THR A 42 17.13 15.25 -9.68
C THR A 42 15.96 15.73 -8.83
N ALA A 43 14.88 16.21 -9.44
CA ALA A 43 13.71 16.69 -8.72
C ALA A 43 12.94 15.54 -8.06
N VAL A 44 12.74 14.43 -8.78
CA VAL A 44 12.17 13.20 -8.21
C VAL A 44 13.05 12.70 -7.06
N SER A 45 14.37 12.64 -7.24
CA SER A 45 15.29 12.20 -6.19
C SER A 45 15.28 13.14 -4.96
N ALA A 46 15.08 14.44 -5.16
CA ALA A 46 14.96 15.41 -4.06
C ALA A 46 13.66 15.20 -3.27
N PHE A 47 12.54 14.94 -3.94
CA PHE A 47 11.28 14.60 -3.29
C PHE A 47 11.35 13.27 -2.55
N VAL A 48 11.97 12.25 -3.16
CA VAL A 48 12.29 10.95 -2.56
C VAL A 48 13.09 11.16 -1.26
N ARG A 49 14.18 11.93 -1.29
CA ARG A 49 14.96 12.31 -0.09
C ARG A 49 14.15 13.11 0.95
N LEU A 50 13.30 14.04 0.53
CA LEU A 50 12.44 14.84 1.44
C LEU A 50 11.35 14.01 2.11
N MET A 51 10.86 12.98 1.41
CA MET A 51 9.93 11.99 1.97
C MET A 51 10.66 10.96 2.84
N ASP A 52 11.99 11.03 2.93
CA ASP A 52 12.85 10.06 3.62
C ASP A 52 12.64 8.61 3.11
N VAL A 53 12.22 8.53 1.84
CA VAL A 53 12.03 7.29 1.08
C VAL A 53 13.23 7.19 0.15
N ASN A 54 14.08 6.18 0.23
CA ASN A 54 15.15 5.97 -0.75
C ASN A 54 14.57 5.31 -2.02
N LEU A 55 15.23 5.46 -3.18
CA LEU A 55 14.82 4.77 -4.43
C LEU A 55 14.72 3.24 -4.30
N VAL A 56 15.45 2.66 -3.33
CA VAL A 56 15.40 1.24 -2.95
C VAL A 56 14.01 0.86 -2.40
N ASP A 57 13.31 1.80 -1.76
CA ASP A 57 11.99 1.59 -1.17
C ASP A 57 10.90 1.39 -2.24
N LEU A 58 11.10 1.90 -3.46
CA LEU A 58 10.11 1.81 -4.55
C LEU A 58 9.97 0.39 -5.12
N ASN A 59 11.02 -0.43 -5.07
CA ASN A 59 10.96 -1.83 -5.51
C ASN A 59 10.56 -2.79 -4.38
N VAL A 60 10.54 -2.30 -3.14
CA VAL A 60 10.09 -3.02 -1.95
C VAL A 60 8.59 -2.83 -1.73
N VAL A 61 8.08 -1.61 -1.92
CA VAL A 61 6.63 -1.30 -1.87
C VAL A 61 6.02 -1.49 -3.25
N LEU A 62 5.38 -2.64 -3.47
CA LEU A 62 4.82 -3.03 -4.77
C LEU A 62 3.53 -2.27 -5.12
N ALA A 63 2.77 -1.88 -4.11
CA ALA A 63 1.56 -1.06 -4.26
C ALA A 63 1.19 -0.41 -2.92
N MET A 64 0.64 0.80 -2.98
CA MET A 64 0.07 1.48 -1.83
C MET A 64 -1.13 2.31 -2.30
N ASN A 65 -2.15 2.41 -1.47
CA ASN A 65 -3.25 3.35 -1.69
C ASN A 65 -3.82 3.80 -0.35
N ASP A 66 -4.15 5.07 -0.25
CA ASP A 66 -4.90 5.64 0.86
C ASP A 66 -6.33 5.92 0.38
N PHE A 67 -7.31 5.62 1.24
CA PHE A 67 -8.72 5.70 0.92
C PHE A 67 -9.35 6.96 1.53
N ALA A 68 -10.16 7.66 0.73
CA ALA A 68 -10.94 8.80 1.23
C ALA A 68 -12.08 8.37 2.16
N VAL A 69 -12.60 7.16 1.96
CA VAL A 69 -13.64 6.54 2.78
C VAL A 69 -13.12 5.19 3.28
N ALA A 70 -13.42 4.84 4.53
CA ALA A 70 -12.98 3.57 5.10
C ALA A 70 -13.71 2.38 4.47
N THR A 71 -13.00 1.27 4.28
CA THR A 71 -13.60 -0.06 4.02
C THR A 71 -13.44 -0.95 5.25
N LYS A 72 -14.32 -1.93 5.43
CA LYS A 72 -14.21 -2.90 6.53
C LYS A 72 -13.11 -3.92 6.23
N ALA A 73 -12.34 -4.30 7.25
CA ALA A 73 -11.31 -5.34 7.11
C ALA A 73 -11.90 -6.67 6.60
N ARG A 74 -13.13 -7.01 7.01
CA ARG A 74 -13.89 -8.16 6.50
C ARG A 74 -14.11 -8.12 4.99
N GLU A 75 -14.47 -6.95 4.47
CA GLU A 75 -14.70 -6.75 3.04
C GLU A 75 -13.39 -6.85 2.27
N PHE A 76 -12.34 -6.23 2.80
CA PHE A 76 -10.98 -6.28 2.25
C PHE A 76 -10.47 -7.73 2.15
N CYS A 77 -10.59 -8.51 3.22
CA CYS A 77 -10.27 -9.95 3.25
C CYS A 77 -11.08 -10.73 2.21
N THR A 78 -12.38 -10.44 2.07
CA THR A 78 -13.26 -11.11 1.10
C THR A 78 -12.78 -10.86 -0.33
N ARG A 79 -12.49 -9.59 -0.69
CA ARG A 79 -11.99 -9.21 -2.02
C ARG A 79 -10.65 -9.90 -2.34
N LEU A 80 -9.76 -10.00 -1.37
CA LEU A 80 -8.45 -10.65 -1.53
C LEU A 80 -8.47 -12.17 -1.35
N LYS A 81 -9.66 -12.78 -1.23
CA LYS A 81 -9.85 -14.23 -1.03
C LYS A 81 -9.03 -14.76 0.14
N CYS A 82 -9.06 -14.04 1.25
CA CYS A 82 -8.28 -14.37 2.42
C CYS A 82 -8.91 -15.48 3.26
N GLU A 83 -8.07 -16.30 3.87
CA GLU A 83 -8.38 -17.13 5.03
C GLU A 83 -7.89 -16.44 6.29
N VAL A 84 -8.78 -16.24 7.25
CA VAL A 84 -8.46 -15.54 8.49
C VAL A 84 -7.93 -16.56 9.48
N LEU A 85 -6.73 -16.32 10.01
CA LEU A 85 -6.06 -17.20 10.96
C LEU A 85 -6.21 -16.74 12.40
N ALA A 86 -6.41 -15.44 12.63
CA ALA A 86 -6.61 -14.87 13.96
C ALA A 86 -7.38 -13.54 13.89
N GLY A 87 -8.08 -13.21 14.98
CA GLY A 87 -8.77 -11.93 15.14
C GLY A 87 -10.04 -11.77 14.29
N GLU A 88 -10.79 -12.85 14.05
CA GLU A 88 -12.05 -12.82 13.29
C GLU A 88 -13.07 -11.80 13.87
N ASP A 89 -13.09 -11.64 15.20
CA ASP A 89 -13.89 -10.66 15.93
C ASP A 89 -13.46 -9.21 15.68
N LEU A 90 -12.27 -8.99 15.13
CA LEU A 90 -11.68 -7.68 14.86
C LEU A 90 -11.88 -7.20 13.42
N LEU A 91 -12.49 -8.01 12.55
CA LEU A 91 -12.63 -7.70 11.12
C LEU A 91 -13.65 -6.60 10.79
N ASP A 92 -14.43 -6.14 11.78
CA ASP A 92 -15.35 -5.01 11.62
C ASP A 92 -14.63 -3.65 11.79
N ARG A 93 -13.30 -3.66 11.99
CA ARG A 93 -12.46 -2.45 11.96
C ARG A 93 -12.42 -1.81 10.58
N ASN A 94 -12.23 -0.50 10.59
CA ASN A 94 -12.07 0.31 9.39
C ASN A 94 -10.62 0.26 8.89
N LEU A 95 -10.47 0.27 7.58
CA LEU A 95 -9.21 0.42 6.86
C LEU A 95 -9.30 1.65 5.97
N TYR A 96 -8.33 2.54 6.07
CA TYR A 96 -8.16 3.76 5.27
C TYR A 96 -7.05 3.61 4.24
N GLY A 97 -6.58 2.38 3.99
CA GLY A 97 -5.59 2.14 2.96
C GLY A 97 -4.91 0.79 3.11
N TYR A 98 -3.95 0.57 2.23
CA TYR A 98 -3.06 -0.59 2.31
C TYR A 98 -1.65 -0.25 1.83
N THR A 99 -0.69 -1.05 2.30
CA THR A 99 0.67 -1.09 1.76
C THR A 99 1.03 -2.55 1.46
N LEU A 100 1.42 -2.82 0.21
CA LEU A 100 1.89 -4.12 -0.27
C LEU A 100 3.42 -4.12 -0.34
N VAL A 101 4.06 -5.02 0.40
CA VAL A 101 5.50 -5.06 0.60
C VAL A 101 6.06 -6.43 0.19
N ASP A 102 7.13 -6.43 -0.61
CA ASP A 102 7.97 -7.60 -0.82
C ASP A 102 8.91 -7.78 0.38
N ILE A 103 8.57 -8.70 1.29
CA ILE A 103 9.29 -8.83 2.55
C ILE A 103 10.70 -9.38 2.36
N GLU A 104 10.91 -10.21 1.33
CA GLU A 104 12.22 -10.79 1.06
C GLU A 104 13.20 -9.72 0.58
N ARG A 105 12.74 -8.84 -0.32
CA ARG A 105 13.53 -7.67 -0.75
C ARG A 105 13.71 -6.68 0.39
N ALA A 106 12.66 -6.40 1.15
CA ALA A 106 12.71 -5.48 2.28
C ALA A 106 13.83 -5.86 3.26
N VAL A 107 13.94 -7.15 3.62
CA VAL A 107 14.97 -7.63 4.55
C VAL A 107 16.37 -7.62 3.94
N LYS A 108 16.50 -7.82 2.62
CA LYS A 108 17.81 -7.89 1.93
C LYS A 108 18.38 -6.53 1.56
N GLU A 109 17.53 -5.60 1.17
CA GLU A 109 17.94 -4.36 0.49
C GLU A 109 17.85 -3.13 1.40
N LEU A 110 16.99 -3.15 2.42
CA LEU A 110 16.80 -2.00 3.30
C LEU A 110 17.71 -2.05 4.52
N SER A 111 18.14 -0.87 4.97
CA SER A 111 18.67 -0.72 6.32
C SER A 111 17.59 -1.00 7.35
N SER A 112 18.00 -1.33 8.59
CA SER A 112 17.04 -1.53 9.68
C SER A 112 16.11 -0.34 9.87
N GLU A 113 16.61 0.88 9.71
CA GLU A 113 15.81 2.11 9.84
C GLU A 113 14.78 2.22 8.70
N ALA A 114 15.20 2.02 7.44
CA ALA A 114 14.30 2.09 6.29
C ALA A 114 13.24 0.98 6.32
N PHE A 115 13.64 -0.22 6.73
CA PHE A 115 12.72 -1.34 6.94
C PHE A 115 11.63 -1.00 7.96
N MET A 116 12.00 -0.36 9.08
CA MET A 116 11.04 0.06 10.09
C MET A 116 10.07 1.13 9.58
N LYS A 117 10.49 1.99 8.64
CA LYS A 117 9.62 3.01 8.01
C LYS A 117 8.52 2.40 7.12
N LEU A 118 8.70 1.19 6.58
CA LEU A 118 7.68 0.52 5.74
C LEU A 118 6.35 0.28 6.46
N PHE A 119 6.41 0.14 7.79
CA PHE A 119 5.23 -0.13 8.62
C PHE A 119 4.43 1.16 8.91
N GLY A 120 4.93 2.32 8.44
CA GLY A 120 4.21 3.59 8.35
C GLY A 120 3.98 4.31 9.68
N ALA A 121 3.70 5.62 9.59
CA ALA A 121 3.28 6.45 10.73
C ALA A 121 1.75 6.41 10.97
N THR A 122 0.97 5.71 10.13
CA THR A 122 -0.49 5.66 10.21
C THR A 122 -0.97 4.22 10.45
N THR A 123 -1.77 4.03 11.50
CA THR A 123 -2.19 2.73 12.05
C THR A 123 -3.42 2.12 11.39
N GLU A 124 -4.26 2.94 10.75
CA GLU A 124 -5.57 2.50 10.27
C GLU A 124 -5.52 1.95 8.84
N ARG A 125 -4.53 1.13 8.53
CA ARG A 125 -4.34 0.50 7.21
C ARG A 125 -4.07 -1.00 7.30
N CYS A 126 -4.18 -1.68 6.17
CA CYS A 126 -3.75 -3.06 6.01
C CYS A 126 -2.29 -3.14 5.53
N LEU A 127 -1.48 -4.00 6.15
CA LEU A 127 -0.16 -4.36 5.62
C LEU A 127 -0.25 -5.73 4.95
N VAL A 128 0.14 -5.77 3.67
CA VAL A 128 0.13 -6.98 2.86
C VAL A 128 1.58 -7.36 2.53
N PHE A 129 1.99 -8.58 2.83
CA PHE A 129 3.35 -9.05 2.58
C PHE A 129 3.38 -10.17 1.54
N THR A 130 4.20 -10.01 0.50
CA THR A 130 4.48 -11.05 -0.51
C THR A 130 5.83 -11.71 -0.27
N ASN A 131 6.07 -12.85 -0.93
CA ASN A 131 7.30 -13.64 -0.77
C ASN A 131 7.55 -14.01 0.71
N VAL A 132 6.47 -14.29 1.44
CA VAL A 132 6.50 -14.66 2.85
C VAL A 132 6.84 -16.14 2.97
N SER A 133 7.89 -16.45 3.74
CA SER A 133 8.24 -17.83 4.09
C SER A 133 7.31 -18.40 5.16
N THR A 134 7.33 -17.82 6.36
CA THR A 134 6.53 -18.30 7.52
C THR A 134 5.72 -17.21 8.23
N GLY A 135 5.94 -15.93 7.89
CA GLY A 135 5.31 -14.78 8.53
C GLY A 135 6.06 -14.22 9.74
N ARG A 136 7.16 -14.86 10.19
CA ARG A 136 7.94 -14.41 11.35
C ARG A 136 8.57 -13.02 11.18
N ALA A 137 9.30 -12.82 10.08
CA ALA A 137 9.98 -11.54 9.82
C ALA A 137 9.03 -10.33 9.87
N PRO A 138 7.88 -10.31 9.17
CA PRO A 138 6.98 -9.17 9.24
C PRO A 138 6.32 -9.02 10.62
N MET A 139 5.95 -10.12 11.30
CA MET A 139 5.31 -10.02 12.62
C MET A 139 6.26 -9.57 13.73
N ILE A 140 7.53 -9.99 13.69
CA ILE A 140 8.55 -9.50 14.62
C ILE A 140 8.78 -8.01 14.40
N ALA A 141 8.84 -7.56 13.15
CA ALA A 141 8.95 -6.15 12.82
C ALA A 141 7.76 -5.34 13.37
N ILE A 142 6.53 -5.81 13.15
CA ILE A 142 5.32 -5.18 13.70
C ILE A 142 5.35 -5.13 15.23
N LYS A 143 5.85 -6.17 15.90
CA LYS A 143 5.97 -6.20 17.37
C LYS A 143 6.89 -5.11 17.91
N THR A 144 7.89 -4.69 17.13
CA THR A 144 8.83 -3.63 17.53
C THR A 144 8.30 -2.21 17.31
N GLN A 145 7.14 -2.05 16.67
CA GLN A 145 6.53 -0.75 16.42
C GLN A 145 5.58 -0.35 17.56
N GLU A 146 5.54 0.95 17.87
CA GLU A 146 4.54 1.50 18.81
C GLU A 146 3.12 1.41 18.23
N PHE A 147 3.03 1.55 16.91
CA PHE A 147 1.79 1.64 16.14
C PHE A 147 1.49 0.31 15.44
N ARG A 148 0.31 -0.24 15.70
CA ARG A 148 -0.13 -1.53 15.13
C ARG A 148 -1.01 -1.31 13.91
N PRO A 149 -0.82 -2.08 12.82
CA PRO A 149 -1.73 -2.07 11.69
C PRO A 149 -3.11 -2.62 12.08
N SER A 150 -4.13 -2.24 11.32
CA SER A 150 -5.51 -2.68 11.54
C SER A 150 -5.81 -4.07 10.99
N LEU A 151 -4.99 -4.54 10.03
CA LEU A 151 -5.05 -5.87 9.43
C LEU A 151 -3.68 -6.25 8.86
N VAL A 152 -3.26 -7.50 9.01
CA VAL A 152 -2.09 -8.06 8.32
C VAL A 152 -2.54 -9.18 7.38
N VAL A 153 -2.09 -9.11 6.13
CA VAL A 153 -2.33 -10.16 5.13
C VAL A 153 -0.99 -10.71 4.64
N LEU A 154 -0.84 -12.03 4.70
CA LEU A 154 0.31 -12.73 4.13
C LEU A 154 -0.09 -13.34 2.78
N HIS A 155 0.77 -13.22 1.78
CA HIS A 155 0.56 -13.80 0.45
C HIS A 155 1.69 -14.77 0.10
N GLY A 156 1.32 -15.92 -0.46
CA GLY A 156 2.26 -16.94 -0.94
C GLY A 156 2.86 -17.82 0.17
N VAL A 157 2.40 -17.66 1.42
CA VAL A 157 2.79 -18.53 2.53
C VAL A 157 2.02 -19.84 2.48
N LYS A 158 2.73 -20.98 2.54
CA LYS A 158 2.10 -22.31 2.58
C LYS A 158 1.65 -22.68 3.98
N GLU A 159 2.49 -22.35 4.97
CA GLU A 159 2.27 -22.68 6.38
C GLU A 159 2.78 -21.51 7.22
N VAL A 160 1.92 -21.01 8.10
CA VAL A 160 2.23 -19.89 8.99
C VAL A 160 2.75 -20.45 10.31
N ASP A 161 3.88 -19.91 10.78
CA ASP A 161 4.49 -20.34 12.05
C ASP A 161 3.55 -20.02 13.23
N SER A 162 3.42 -20.93 14.19
CA SER A 162 2.48 -20.77 15.32
C SER A 162 2.74 -19.47 16.11
N LEU A 163 4.01 -19.06 16.23
CA LEU A 163 4.38 -17.80 16.88
C LEU A 163 3.74 -16.58 16.21
N VAL A 164 3.54 -16.62 14.89
CA VAL A 164 2.92 -15.52 14.13
C VAL A 164 1.46 -15.35 14.54
N ILE A 165 0.74 -16.46 14.70
CA ILE A 165 -0.65 -16.48 15.17
C ILE A 165 -0.71 -15.99 16.63
N GLU A 166 0.12 -16.55 17.52
CA GLU A 166 0.19 -16.13 18.92
C GLU A 166 0.49 -14.63 19.08
N LEU A 167 1.43 -14.11 18.29
CA LEU A 167 1.77 -12.68 18.29
C LEU A 167 0.62 -11.82 17.77
N SER A 168 -0.10 -12.28 16.74
CA SER A 168 -1.28 -11.60 16.20
C SER A 168 -2.39 -11.49 17.25
N GLU A 169 -2.68 -12.56 17.97
CA GLU A 169 -3.65 -12.60 19.06
C GLU A 169 -3.24 -11.68 20.22
N GLN A 170 -1.98 -11.79 20.67
CA GLN A 170 -1.44 -10.97 21.76
C GLN A 170 -1.50 -9.47 21.41
N MET A 171 -1.22 -9.13 20.16
CA MET A 171 -1.24 -7.74 19.70
C MET A 171 -2.64 -7.25 19.33
N ARG A 172 -3.66 -8.13 19.29
CA ARG A 172 -5.01 -7.86 18.79
C ARG A 172 -5.00 -7.27 17.38
N ILE A 173 -4.26 -7.91 16.48
CA ILE A 173 -4.17 -7.58 15.07
C ILE A 173 -4.76 -8.75 14.28
N PRO A 174 -5.86 -8.59 13.51
CA PRO A 174 -6.31 -9.68 12.66
C PRO A 174 -5.25 -10.08 11.63
N LEU A 175 -5.07 -11.38 11.47
CA LEU A 175 -4.09 -11.99 10.57
C LEU A 175 -4.82 -12.87 9.57
N ALA A 176 -4.53 -12.68 8.29
CA ALA A 176 -5.11 -13.47 7.23
C ALA A 176 -4.07 -13.88 6.17
N VAL A 177 -4.38 -14.92 5.40
CA VAL A 177 -3.58 -15.40 4.28
C VAL A 177 -4.39 -15.27 3.00
N SER A 178 -3.88 -14.55 2.01
CA SER A 178 -4.54 -14.45 0.69
C SER A 178 -4.35 -15.74 -0.10
N LYS A 179 -5.42 -16.25 -0.71
CA LYS A 179 -5.40 -17.40 -1.63
C LYS A 179 -5.14 -17.02 -3.09
N ILE A 180 -4.92 -15.74 -3.38
CA ILE A 180 -4.46 -15.31 -4.70
C ILE A 180 -3.06 -15.91 -4.93
N THR A 181 -2.83 -16.47 -6.12
CA THR A 181 -1.61 -17.25 -6.40
C THR A 181 -0.45 -16.42 -6.95
N SER A 182 -0.74 -15.31 -7.64
CA SER A 182 0.27 -14.46 -8.24
C SER A 182 0.26 -13.05 -7.66
N VAL A 183 1.45 -12.50 -7.46
CA VAL A 183 1.65 -11.13 -6.99
C VAL A 183 1.02 -10.13 -7.95
N ASP A 184 1.12 -10.34 -9.27
CA ASP A 184 0.49 -9.48 -10.28
C ASP A 184 -1.04 -9.39 -10.13
N THR A 185 -1.70 -10.52 -9.89
CA THR A 185 -3.15 -10.54 -9.66
C THR A 185 -3.48 -9.86 -8.34
N LEU A 186 -2.70 -10.10 -7.28
CA LEU A 186 -2.88 -9.42 -6.00
C LEU A 186 -2.77 -7.89 -6.14
N VAL A 187 -1.76 -7.40 -6.87
CA VAL A 187 -1.58 -5.97 -7.16
C VAL A 187 -2.78 -5.40 -7.91
N LYS A 188 -3.30 -6.13 -8.91
CA LYS A 188 -4.49 -5.70 -9.68
C LYS A 188 -5.73 -5.61 -8.79
N GLU A 189 -6.01 -6.63 -7.99
CA GLU A 189 -7.15 -6.64 -7.07
C GLU A 189 -7.05 -5.48 -6.08
N LEU A 190 -5.88 -5.30 -5.45
CA LEU A 190 -5.63 -4.21 -4.51
C LEU A 190 -5.86 -2.82 -5.13
N ARG A 191 -5.37 -2.57 -6.36
CA ARG A 191 -5.55 -1.29 -7.06
C ARG A 191 -6.99 -1.01 -7.48
N ASN A 192 -7.81 -2.06 -7.63
CA ASN A 192 -9.23 -1.93 -7.96
C ASN A 192 -10.10 -1.69 -6.71
N ILE A 193 -9.53 -1.74 -5.50
CA ILE A 193 -10.26 -1.41 -4.27
C ILE A 193 -10.57 0.08 -4.27
N THR A 194 -11.83 0.36 -4.52
CA THR A 194 -12.48 1.66 -4.36
C THR A 194 -13.52 1.48 -3.26
N PRO A 195 -13.29 2.05 -2.07
CA PRO A 195 -14.32 2.13 -1.04
C PRO A 195 -15.43 3.07 -1.54
N ASP A 196 -16.68 2.63 -1.35
CA ASP A 196 -17.89 3.40 -1.70
C ASP A 196 -18.19 4.51 -0.68
#